data_AF-A0A1E7LZ92-F1
#
_entry.id   AF-A0A1E7LZ92-F1
#
_cell.length_a   1.000
_cell.length_b   1.000
_cell.length_c   1.000
_cell.angle_alpha   90.00
_cell.angle_beta   90.00
_cell.angle_gamma   90.00
#
_symmetry.space_group_name_H-M   'P 1'
#
loop_
_entity.id
_entity.type
_entity.pdbx_description
1 polymer ?
#
loop_
_entity_poly.entity_id
_entity_poly.type
_entity_poly.pdbx_seq_one_letter_code
_entity_poly.pdbx_strand_id
1 'polypeptide(L)'
;MRAWRYGGVAALAVLDEEWSPDADSLARARARLAAAWEEGERPRLRVAGARWTVAGADVQLRYDRDGRWWPYRKERGRWVPAGPADDDPASALAGVLAGASAET
;
A
#
# COMPACT_ATOMS: atom_id res chain seq x y z
N MET A 1 3.89 3.24 -22.25
CA MET A 1 4.97 4.16 -21.84
C MET A 1 4.80 4.46 -20.36
N ARG A 2 5.55 3.77 -19.50
CA ARG A 2 6.76 4.23 -18.78
C ARG A 2 6.42 4.76 -17.37
N ALA A 3 6.40 3.86 -16.40
CA ALA A 3 6.37 4.10 -14.95
C ALA A 3 7.65 4.78 -14.39
N TRP A 4 8.38 5.52 -15.22
CA TRP A 4 9.68 6.12 -14.92
C TRP A 4 9.60 7.65 -14.72
N ARG A 5 8.40 8.23 -14.72
CA ARG A 5 8.24 9.69 -14.61
C ARG A 5 8.09 10.22 -13.17
N TYR A 6 8.04 9.34 -12.18
CA TYR A 6 7.94 9.72 -10.76
C TYR A 6 9.13 9.26 -9.90
N GLY A 7 10.16 8.67 -10.52
CA GLY A 7 11.20 7.93 -9.82
C GLY A 7 12.62 8.38 -10.17
N GLY A 8 12.94 9.65 -9.94
CA GLY A 8 14.35 10.08 -9.94
C GLY A 8 15.07 9.48 -8.73
N VAL A 9 15.97 8.52 -8.97
CA VAL A 9 16.96 7.90 -8.06
C VAL A 9 16.43 7.23 -6.77
N ALA A 10 15.25 7.60 -6.27
CA ALA A 10 14.58 6.99 -5.12
C ALA A 10 13.70 5.77 -5.49
N ALA A 11 13.47 5.51 -6.77
CA ALA A 11 12.63 4.40 -7.23
C ALA A 11 13.37 3.04 -7.33
N LEU A 12 14.58 2.94 -6.77
CA LEU A 12 15.44 1.76 -6.88
C LEU A 12 15.92 1.25 -5.51
N ALA A 13 15.04 1.29 -4.51
CA ALA A 13 15.26 0.66 -3.20
C ALA A 13 14.02 -0.09 -2.68
N VAL A 14 13.20 -0.67 -3.55
CA VAL A 14 12.28 -1.75 -3.16
C VAL A 14 12.94 -3.07 -3.51
N LEU A 15 14.03 -3.38 -2.80
CA LEU A 15 14.61 -4.71 -2.77
C LEU A 15 14.11 -5.40 -1.49
N ASP A 16 13.57 -6.57 -1.73
CA ASP A 16 13.19 -7.59 -0.78
C ASP A 16 14.40 -7.93 0.10
N GLU A 17 14.31 -7.69 1.42
CA GLU A 17 14.86 -8.52 2.52
C GLU A 17 14.83 -7.73 3.85
N GLU A 18 13.95 -8.19 4.75
CA GLU A 18 14.04 -8.06 6.20
C GLU A 18 14.25 -6.66 6.82
N TRP A 19 13.43 -5.67 6.44
CA TRP A 19 13.21 -4.52 7.33
C TRP A 19 11.84 -4.66 8.00
N SER A 20 11.86 -4.90 9.31
CA SER A 20 10.67 -4.89 10.15
C SER A 20 10.44 -3.46 10.65
N PRO A 21 9.41 -2.75 10.16
CA PRO A 21 9.07 -1.45 10.71
C PRO A 21 8.73 -1.59 12.19
N ASP A 22 9.01 -0.54 12.96
CA ASP A 22 8.77 -0.50 14.39
C ASP A 22 7.31 -0.88 14.71
N ALA A 23 7.11 -1.81 15.64
CA ALA A 23 5.80 -2.40 15.90
C ALA A 23 4.76 -1.33 16.31
N ASP A 24 5.22 -0.26 16.97
CA ASP A 24 4.40 0.88 17.38
C ASP A 24 3.93 1.71 16.17
N SER A 25 4.81 1.93 15.19
CA SER A 25 4.46 2.58 13.92
C SER A 25 3.45 1.76 13.13
N LEU A 26 3.61 0.44 13.11
CA LEU A 26 2.67 -0.48 12.46
C LEU A 26 1.30 -0.49 13.16
N ALA A 27 1.29 -0.47 14.50
CA ALA A 27 0.08 -0.40 15.30
C ALA A 27 -0.67 0.93 15.07
N ARG A 28 0.04 2.07 15.05
CA ARG A 28 -0.54 3.38 14.73
C ARG A 28 -1.11 3.44 13.32
N ALA A 29 -0.37 2.95 12.33
CA ALA A 29 -0.86 2.85 10.96
C ALA A 29 -2.14 2.01 10.89
N ARG A 30 -2.22 0.91 11.67
CA ARG A 30 -3.37 0.02 11.68
C ARG A 30 -4.56 0.67 12.39
N ALA A 31 -4.31 1.51 13.40
CA ALA A 31 -5.33 2.31 14.05
C ALA A 31 -5.91 3.38 13.11
N ARG A 32 -5.06 4.07 12.32
CA ARG A 32 -5.51 5.02 11.29
C ARG A 32 -6.36 4.34 10.22
N LEU A 33 -5.86 3.21 9.71
CA LEU A 33 -6.61 2.40 8.77
C LEU A 33 -7.89 1.83 9.39
N ALA A 34 -7.91 1.55 10.70
CA ALA A 34 -9.12 1.11 11.37
C ALA A 34 -10.16 2.23 11.49
N ALA A 35 -9.73 3.45 11.78
CA ALA A 35 -10.59 4.62 11.96
C ALA A 35 -11.21 5.15 10.67
N ALA A 36 -10.64 4.83 9.51
CA ALA A 36 -11.15 5.28 8.20
C ALA A 36 -12.33 4.44 7.66
N TRP A 37 -12.73 3.35 8.32
CA TRP A 37 -13.88 2.52 7.92
C TRP A 37 -14.89 2.41 9.07
N GLU A 38 -16.16 2.49 8.71
CA GLU A 38 -17.28 2.17 9.60
C GLU A 38 -17.22 0.69 10.04
N GLU A 39 -17.82 0.41 11.20
CA GLU A 39 -17.85 -0.94 11.78
C GLU A 39 -18.61 -1.91 10.86
N GLY A 40 -17.89 -2.83 10.21
CA GLY A 40 -18.44 -3.82 9.28
C GLY A 40 -17.96 -3.68 7.83
N GLU A 41 -17.48 -2.51 7.43
CA GLU A 41 -16.93 -2.28 6.08
C GLU A 41 -15.41 -2.47 6.00
N ARG A 42 -14.76 -2.73 7.14
CA ARG A 42 -13.31 -2.84 7.21
C ARG A 42 -12.78 -4.04 6.40
N PRO A 43 -11.89 -3.82 5.43
CA PRO A 43 -11.25 -4.91 4.70
C PRO A 43 -10.41 -5.77 5.66
N ARG A 44 -10.47 -7.09 5.48
CA ARG A 44 -9.58 -8.01 6.18
C ARG A 44 -8.17 -7.85 5.61
N LEU A 45 -7.17 -7.64 6.45
CA LEU A 45 -5.79 -7.41 6.00
C LEU A 45 -4.88 -8.52 6.50
N ARG A 46 -4.05 -9.04 5.60
CA ARG A 46 -2.94 -9.94 5.93
C ARG A 46 -1.66 -9.12 5.98
N VAL A 47 -1.10 -9.02 7.19
CA VAL A 47 0.12 -8.26 7.46
C VAL A 47 1.31 -9.21 7.48
N ALA A 48 2.34 -8.90 6.70
CA ALA A 48 3.64 -9.57 6.70
C ALA A 48 4.74 -8.50 6.70
N GLY A 49 5.20 -8.11 7.90
CA GLY A 49 6.17 -7.01 8.07
C GLY A 49 5.64 -5.69 7.50
N ALA A 50 6.43 -5.10 6.59
CA ALA A 50 6.08 -3.88 5.86
C ALA A 50 5.03 -4.06 4.73
N ARG A 51 4.46 -5.27 4.55
CA ARG A 51 3.53 -5.58 3.45
C ARG A 51 2.15 -5.89 3.99
N TRP A 52 1.15 -5.13 3.57
CA TRP A 52 -0.24 -5.33 3.95
C TRP A 52 -1.06 -5.70 2.73
N THR A 53 -1.61 -6.91 2.71
CA THR A 53 -2.42 -7.40 1.59
C THR A 53 -3.88 -7.40 1.98
N VAL A 54 -4.74 -6.81 1.15
CA VAL A 54 -6.18 -6.85 1.34
C VAL A 54 -6.69 -8.25 0.98
N ALA A 55 -7.30 -8.94 1.93
CA ALA A 55 -7.87 -10.25 1.69
C ALA A 55 -9.15 -10.12 0.85
N GLY A 56 -9.21 -10.89 -0.25
CA GLY A 56 -10.33 -10.82 -1.19
C GLY A 56 -10.21 -9.71 -2.24
N ALA A 57 -9.12 -8.94 -2.24
CA ALA A 57 -8.81 -7.99 -3.29
C ALA A 57 -7.38 -8.17 -3.80
N ASP A 58 -7.15 -7.84 -5.07
CA ASP A 58 -5.84 -7.83 -5.70
C ASP A 58 -5.08 -6.54 -5.38
N VAL A 59 -5.07 -6.13 -4.11
CA VAL A 59 -4.48 -4.87 -3.62
C VAL A 59 -3.53 -5.13 -2.45
N GLN A 60 -2.38 -4.46 -2.47
CA GLN A 60 -1.35 -4.55 -1.44
C GLN A 60 -0.73 -3.18 -1.17
N LEU A 61 -0.54 -2.83 0.10
CA LEU A 61 0.26 -1.68 0.52
C LEU A 61 1.65 -2.15 0.93
N ARG A 62 2.67 -1.36 0.59
CA ARG A 62 4.06 -1.59 1.01
C ARG A 62 4.60 -0.36 1.69
N TYR A 63 5.04 -0.52 2.93
CA TYR A 63 5.67 0.53 3.71
C TYR A 63 7.15 0.64 3.34
N ASP A 64 7.62 1.85 3.06
CA ASP A 64 9.04 2.13 2.83
C ASP A 64 9.74 2.65 4.10
N ARG A 65 11.06 2.86 3.99
CA ARG A 65 11.89 3.35 5.10
C ARG A 65 11.68 4.83 5.42
N ASP A 66 11.15 5.59 4.47
CA ASP A 66 10.81 7.01 4.61
C ASP A 66 9.45 7.21 5.30
N GLY A 67 8.77 6.11 5.61
CA GLY A 67 7.51 6.12 6.31
C GLY A 67 6.29 6.28 5.39
N ARG A 68 6.44 5.97 4.11
CA ARG A 68 5.39 6.10 3.09
C ARG A 68 4.83 4.75 2.70
N TRP A 69 3.55 4.75 2.38
CA TRP A 69 2.78 3.61 1.91
C TRP A 69 2.60 3.69 0.40
N TRP A 70 3.19 2.70 -0.27
CA TRP A 70 3.06 2.53 -1.71
C TRP A 70 1.92 1.57 -2.02
N PRO A 71 0.89 1.99 -2.77
CA PRO A 71 -0.17 1.10 -3.20
C PRO A 71 0.23 0.30 -4.43
N TYR A 72 -0.06 -0.99 -4.39
CA TYR A 72 0.15 -1.95 -5.48
C TYR A 72 -1.14 -2.68 -5.82
N ARG A 73 -1.35 -2.94 -7.11
CA ARG A 73 -2.42 -3.80 -7.63
C ARG A 73 -1.80 -5.05 -8.26
N LYS A 74 -2.49 -6.19 -8.18
CA LYS A 74 -2.07 -7.40 -8.88
C LYS A 74 -2.68 -7.38 -10.29
N GLU A 75 -1.81 -7.32 -11.29
CA GLU A 75 -2.19 -7.38 -12.69
C GLU A 75 -1.50 -8.57 -13.33
N ARG A 76 -2.28 -9.47 -13.95
CA ARG A 76 -1.75 -10.68 -14.63
C ARG A 76 -0.77 -11.48 -13.76
N GLY A 77 -1.06 -11.61 -12.47
CA GLY A 77 -0.23 -12.34 -11.52
C GLY A 77 0.94 -11.54 -10.93
N ARG A 78 1.19 -10.31 -11.38
CA ARG A 78 2.30 -9.46 -10.94
C ARG A 78 1.81 -8.23 -10.17
N TRP A 79 2.48 -7.91 -9.07
CA TRP A 79 2.23 -6.66 -8.34
C TRP A 79 2.87 -5.48 -9.07
N VAL A 80 2.06 -4.48 -9.40
CA VAL A 80 2.50 -3.23 -10.02
C VAL A 80 2.08 -2.02 -9.17
N PRO A 81 2.88 -0.95 -9.11
CA PRO A 81 2.48 0.28 -8.42
C PRO A 81 1.22 0.85 -9.05
N ALA A 82 0.23 1.18 -8.22
CA ALA A 82 -1.11 1.58 -8.68
C ALA A 82 -1.48 3.03 -8.28
N GLY A 83 -0.53 3.79 -7.72
CA GLY A 83 -0.77 5.15 -7.28
C GLY A 83 0.46 5.79 -6.64
N PRO A 84 0.36 7.07 -6.24
CA PRO A 84 1.40 7.74 -5.47
C PRO A 84 1.55 7.12 -4.07
N ALA A 85 2.72 7.31 -3.47
CA ALA A 85 2.93 6.96 -2.08
C ALA A 85 2.29 8.01 -1.17
N ASP A 86 1.77 7.57 -0.03
CA ASP A 86 1.14 8.44 0.97
C ASP A 86 1.65 8.10 2.38
N ASP A 87 1.72 9.07 3.29
CA ASP A 87 2.08 8.79 4.68
C ASP A 87 0.93 8.13 5.46
N ASP A 88 -0.30 8.29 4.97
CA ASP A 88 -1.48 7.65 5.51
C ASP A 88 -1.87 6.38 4.71
N PRO A 89 -1.91 5.19 5.34
CA PRO A 89 -2.23 3.95 4.64
C PRO A 89 -3.68 3.90 4.13
N ALA A 90 -4.62 4.61 4.77
CA ALA A 90 -6.01 4.64 4.31
C ALA A 90 -6.14 5.46 3.02
N SER A 91 -5.44 6.59 2.95
CA SER A 91 -5.37 7.46 1.78
C SER A 91 -4.69 6.75 0.60
N ALA A 92 -3.56 6.08 0.85
CA ALA A 92 -2.91 5.24 -0.16
C ALA A 92 -3.83 4.13 -0.69
N LEU A 93 -4.60 3.49 0.20
CA LEU A 93 -5.54 2.42 -0.18
C LEU A 93 -6.74 2.95 -0.95
N ALA A 94 -7.33 4.06 -0.51
CA ALA A 94 -8.44 4.71 -1.20
C ALA A 94 -8.02 5.15 -2.61
N GLY A 95 -6.80 5.66 -2.77
CA GLY A 95 -6.25 6.04 -4.08
C GLY A 95 -6.22 4.89 -5.09
N VAL A 96 -5.77 3.69 -4.69
CA VAL A 96 -5.77 2.51 -5.58
C VAL A 96 -7.16 1.94 -5.82
N LEU A 97 -8.03 1.96 -4.81
CA LEU A 97 -9.42 1.49 -4.96
C LEU A 97 -10.22 2.41 -5.90
N ALA A 98 -10.06 3.73 -5.77
CA ALA A 98 -10.68 4.72 -6.65
C ALA A 98 -10.09 4.70 -8.07
N GLY A 99 -8.77 4.52 -8.19
CA GLY A 99 -8.09 4.37 -9.48
C GLY A 99 -8.56 3.13 -10.26
N ALA A 100 -8.92 2.05 -9.57
CA ALA A 100 -9.50 0.85 -10.18
C ALA A 100 -10.92 1.07 -10.73
N SER A 101 -11.65 2.09 -10.28
CA SER A 101 -12.99 2.43 -10.77
C SER A 101 -12.98 3.40 -11.97
N ALA A 102 -11.87 4.09 -12.24
CA ALA A 102 -11.73 5.06 -13.32
C ALA A 102 -11.29 4.44 -14.66
N GLU A 103 -10.99 3.14 -14.69
CA GLU A 103 -10.68 2.36 -15.89
C GLU A 103 -11.92 1.56 -16.32
N THR A 104 -12.93 2.24 -16.91
CA THR A 104 -14.06 1.57 -17.62
C THR A 104 -14.24 2.17 -19.00
#